data_AF-A0A3D3DDS9-F1
#
_entry.id   AF-A0A3D3DDS9-F1
#
_cell.length_a   1.000
_cell.length_b   1.000
_cell.length_c   1.000
_cell.angle_alpha   90.00
_cell.angle_beta   90.00
_cell.angle_gamma   90.00
#
_symmetry.space_group_name_H-M   'P 1'
#
loop_
_entity.id
_entity.type
_entity.pdbx_description
1 polymer ?
#
loop_
_entity_poly.entity_id
_entity_poly.type
_entity_poly.pdbx_seq_one_letter_code
_entity_poly.pdbx_strand_id
1 'polypeptide(L)'
;KYPNSVVFMENYDMEIGQMLTRGCDVWLNNPRRLNEASGTSGMKAAMNGVLNCSILDGWWPEVCKDGINGWAIGDENIPETVEKQDERDAKALYDTLLERVIPTYYNHHQKWLEMMKESIESTKRFFSMDRMIKDYYELLYKK
;
A
#
# COMPACT_ATOMS: atom_id res chain seq x y z
N LYS A 1 7.88 13.41 19.99
CA LYS A 1 6.75 13.98 20.78
C LYS A 1 5.68 12.92 21.10
N TYR A 2 5.53 11.85 20.31
CA TYR A 2 4.49 10.83 20.50
C TYR A 2 5.01 9.38 20.36
N PRO A 3 6.03 8.93 21.13
CA PRO A 3 6.34 7.51 21.17
C PRO A 3 5.13 6.74 21.75
N ASN A 4 4.80 5.57 21.20
CA ASN A 4 3.69 4.71 21.66
C ASN A 4 2.34 5.41 21.77
N SER A 5 2.00 6.26 20.80
CA SER A 5 0.75 7.01 20.79
C SER A 5 -0.09 6.64 19.57
N VAL A 6 -1.41 6.69 19.74
CA VAL A 6 -2.37 6.63 18.63
C VAL A 6 -2.93 8.05 18.47
N VAL A 7 -2.89 8.57 17.24
CA VAL A 7 -3.35 9.93 16.93
C VAL A 7 -4.38 9.86 15.81
N PHE A 8 -5.54 10.49 16.02
CA PHE A 8 -6.54 10.70 14.98
C PHE A 8 -6.28 12.05 14.31
N MET A 9 -6.14 12.05 12.98
CA MET A 9 -5.92 13.26 12.19
C MET A 9 -7.26 13.74 11.63
N GLU A 10 -7.78 14.83 12.18
CA GLU A 10 -9.01 15.45 11.70
C GLU A 10 -8.80 16.22 10.39
N ASN A 11 -9.87 16.38 9.61
CA ASN A 11 -9.90 17.20 8.39
C ASN A 11 -8.85 16.81 7.34
N TYR A 12 -8.67 15.51 7.09
CA TYR A 12 -7.78 15.02 6.04
C TYR A 12 -8.11 15.64 4.68
N ASP A 13 -7.13 16.34 4.10
CA ASP A 13 -7.24 17.00 2.81
C ASP A 13 -5.96 16.78 1.98
N MET A 14 -5.79 17.59 0.92
CA MET A 14 -4.61 17.50 0.07
C MET A 14 -3.31 17.92 0.79
N GLU A 15 -3.37 18.88 1.71
CA GLU A 15 -2.19 19.35 2.44
C GLU A 15 -1.70 18.25 3.40
N ILE A 16 -2.62 17.70 4.22
CA ILE A 16 -2.30 16.59 5.12
C ILE A 16 -1.88 15.36 4.33
N GLY A 17 -2.58 15.02 3.24
CA GLY A 17 -2.22 13.90 2.37
C GLY A 17 -0.82 14.02 1.80
N GLN A 18 -0.41 15.23 1.39
CA GLN A 18 0.93 15.49 0.91
C GLN A 18 1.98 15.30 2.01
N MET A 19 1.69 15.70 3.25
CA MET A 19 2.60 15.49 4.38
C MET A 19 2.73 14.00 4.73
N LEU A 20 1.59 13.29 4.84
CA LEU A 20 1.58 11.87 5.22
C LEU A 20 2.29 10.99 4.19
N THR A 21 1.99 11.15 2.91
CA THR A 21 2.60 10.34 1.84
C THR A 21 4.10 10.53 1.67
N ARG A 22 4.69 11.58 2.25
CA ARG A 22 6.15 11.84 2.27
C ARG A 22 6.80 11.53 3.61
N GLY A 23 6.02 11.38 4.67
CA GLY A 23 6.50 11.37 6.05
C GLY A 23 6.25 10.08 6.81
N CYS A 24 5.38 9.19 6.33
CA CYS A 24 5.19 7.89 6.97
C CYS A 24 6.14 6.83 6.42
N ASP A 25 6.44 5.83 7.25
CA ASP A 25 7.27 4.69 6.85
C ASP A 25 6.46 3.58 6.18
N VAL A 26 5.20 3.41 6.62
CA VAL A 26 4.27 2.37 6.15
C VAL A 26 2.92 2.99 5.79
N TRP A 27 2.39 2.62 4.62
CA TRP A 27 1.04 2.95 4.19
C TRP A 27 0.14 1.72 4.33
N LEU A 28 -0.78 1.75 5.28
CA LEU A 28 -1.71 0.64 5.55
C LEU A 28 -2.98 0.80 4.70
N ASN A 29 -3.33 -0.24 3.95
CA ASN A 29 -4.59 -0.29 3.22
C ASN A 29 -5.24 -1.67 3.31
N ASN A 30 -6.26 -1.79 4.16
CA ASN A 30 -6.94 -3.05 4.49
C ASN A 30 -8.47 -2.95 4.36
N PRO A 31 -9.04 -2.48 3.23
CA PRO A 31 -10.47 -2.59 3.00
C PRO A 31 -10.89 -4.06 3.02
N ARG A 32 -12.19 -4.34 3.18
CA ARG A 32 -12.67 -5.70 2.87
C ARG A 32 -12.50 -5.94 1.37
N ARG A 33 -11.94 -7.09 0.99
CA ARG A 33 -11.69 -7.46 -0.42
C ARG A 33 -12.90 -7.24 -1.31
N LEU A 34 -12.65 -6.89 -2.57
CA LEU A 34 -13.61 -6.52 -3.61
C LEU A 34 -14.29 -5.16 -3.42
N ASN A 35 -13.95 -4.39 -2.39
CA ASN A 35 -14.48 -3.04 -2.19
C ASN A 35 -13.54 -1.94 -2.68
N GLU A 36 -12.31 -2.27 -3.07
CA GLU A 36 -11.36 -1.33 -3.65
C GLU A 36 -11.16 -1.65 -5.13
N ALA A 37 -11.63 -0.78 -6.02
CA ALA A 37 -11.37 -0.94 -7.45
C ALA A 37 -9.94 -0.54 -7.84
N SER A 38 -9.28 0.33 -7.06
CA SER A 38 -7.93 0.84 -7.36
C SER A 38 -7.17 1.21 -6.09
N GLY A 39 -6.84 2.49 -5.87
CA GLY A 39 -6.14 2.96 -4.67
C GLY A 39 -5.00 3.92 -4.99
N THR A 40 -5.33 5.14 -5.43
CA THR A 40 -4.31 6.12 -5.85
C THR A 40 -3.45 6.66 -4.70
N SER A 41 -3.90 6.55 -3.45
CA SER A 41 -3.12 6.95 -2.28
C SER A 41 -1.92 6.03 -2.04
N GLY A 42 -2.09 4.71 -2.20
CA GLY A 42 -1.00 3.73 -2.12
C GLY A 42 0.05 3.97 -3.21
N MET A 43 -0.38 4.33 -4.42
CA MET A 43 0.52 4.72 -5.52
C MET A 43 1.36 5.96 -5.15
N LYS A 44 0.72 7.01 -4.59
CA LYS A 44 1.41 8.24 -4.16
C LYS A 44 2.44 7.95 -3.06
N ALA A 45 2.07 7.12 -2.07
CA ALA A 45 2.97 6.72 -1.00
C ALA A 45 4.17 5.94 -1.55
N ALA A 46 3.93 4.96 -2.42
CA ALA A 46 4.99 4.15 -3.03
C ALA A 46 6.01 4.98 -3.82
N MET A 47 5.53 5.98 -4.59
CA MET A 47 6.40 6.89 -5.34
C MET A 47 7.29 7.76 -4.44
N ASN A 48 6.95 7.92 -3.17
CA ASN A 48 7.77 8.60 -2.16
C ASN A 48 8.66 7.64 -1.36
N GLY A 49 8.72 6.36 -1.74
CA GLY A 49 9.51 5.34 -1.06
C GLY A 49 8.83 4.76 0.19
N VAL A 50 7.58 5.12 0.46
CA VAL A 50 6.81 4.52 1.54
C VAL A 50 6.49 3.07 1.19
N LEU A 51 6.56 2.17 2.17
CA LEU A 51 6.25 0.76 1.96
C LEU A 51 4.76 0.51 2.18
N ASN A 52 4.10 -0.12 1.21
CA ASN A 52 2.70 -0.51 1.36
C ASN A 52 2.59 -1.79 2.19
N CYS A 53 1.64 -1.80 3.14
CA CYS A 53 1.16 -3.00 3.83
C CYS A 53 -0.32 -3.09 3.48
N SER A 54 -0.67 -3.92 2.51
CA SER A 54 -2.02 -3.91 1.95
C SER A 54 -2.51 -5.29 1.59
N ILE A 55 -3.83 -5.50 1.67
CA ILE A 55 -4.46 -6.69 1.11
C ILE A 55 -4.28 -6.72 -0.42
N LEU A 56 -4.38 -7.91 -1.01
CA LEU A 56 -4.37 -8.08 -2.46
C LEU A 56 -5.73 -7.71 -3.06
N ASP A 57 -6.01 -6.40 -3.12
CA ASP A 57 -7.20 -5.82 -3.75
C ASP A 57 -6.87 -4.47 -4.41
N GLY A 58 -7.72 -4.05 -5.35
CA GLY A 58 -7.53 -2.83 -6.13
C GLY A 58 -6.22 -2.81 -6.91
N TRP A 59 -5.40 -1.79 -6.69
CA TRP A 59 -4.14 -1.59 -7.42
C TRP A 59 -2.99 -2.49 -6.99
N TRP A 60 -3.05 -3.00 -5.74
CA TRP A 60 -1.90 -3.65 -5.12
C TRP A 60 -1.53 -4.99 -5.80
N PRO A 61 -2.49 -5.86 -6.21
CA PRO A 61 -2.21 -7.06 -6.99
C PRO A 61 -1.45 -6.81 -8.30
N GLU A 62 -1.57 -5.62 -8.89
CA GLU A 62 -0.89 -5.29 -10.16
C GLU A 62 0.64 -5.15 -10.02
N VAL A 63 1.14 -4.89 -8.80
CA VAL A 63 2.55 -4.50 -8.57
C VAL A 63 3.20 -5.13 -7.34
N CYS A 64 2.41 -5.72 -6.44
CA CYS A 64 2.91 -6.28 -5.20
C CYS A 64 3.96 -7.37 -5.47
N LYS A 65 5.16 -7.15 -4.94
CA LYS A 65 6.22 -8.14 -4.79
C LYS A 65 6.43 -8.33 -3.30
N ASP A 66 5.69 -9.27 -2.73
CA ASP A 66 5.61 -9.45 -1.28
C ASP A 66 7.00 -9.63 -0.64
N GLY A 67 7.30 -8.79 0.36
CA GLY A 67 8.60 -8.73 1.03
C GLY A 67 9.73 -8.00 0.27
N ILE A 68 9.46 -7.50 -0.95
CA ILE A 68 10.41 -6.80 -1.81
C ILE A 68 10.07 -5.32 -1.94
N ASN A 69 8.83 -4.95 -2.30
CA ASN A 69 8.40 -3.55 -2.45
C ASN A 69 7.30 -3.14 -1.45
N GLY A 70 7.00 -4.02 -0.49
CA GLY A 70 5.94 -3.89 0.49
C GLY A 70 5.50 -5.27 0.98
N TRP A 71 4.30 -5.35 1.54
CA TRP A 71 3.74 -6.59 2.07
C TRP A 71 2.30 -6.79 1.62
N ALA A 72 2.00 -8.03 1.24
CA ALA A 72 0.64 -8.51 1.10
C ALA A 72 0.09 -8.93 2.47
N ILE A 73 -1.13 -8.50 2.79
CA ILE A 73 -1.88 -8.97 3.96
C ILE A 73 -2.73 -10.17 3.53
N GLY A 74 -2.37 -11.35 4.04
CA GLY A 74 -3.04 -12.60 3.72
C GLY A 74 -2.82 -13.04 2.27
N ASP A 75 -3.72 -13.87 1.76
CA ASP A 75 -3.75 -14.38 0.39
C ASP A 75 -5.00 -13.90 -0.35
N GLU A 76 -5.29 -14.39 -1.56
CA GLU A 76 -6.45 -13.96 -2.35
C GLU A 76 -7.75 -14.71 -1.98
N ASN A 77 -7.73 -15.57 -0.97
CA ASN A 77 -8.90 -16.38 -0.62
C ASN A 77 -9.97 -15.54 0.08
N ILE A 78 -11.19 -15.56 -0.45
CA ILE A 78 -12.36 -14.88 0.13
C ILE A 78 -13.24 -15.91 0.84
N PRO A 79 -13.37 -15.85 2.18
CA PRO A 79 -14.27 -16.73 2.92
C PRO A 79 -15.74 -16.54 2.54
N GLU A 80 -16.55 -17.57 2.78
CA GLU A 80 -17.99 -17.58 2.43
C GLU A 80 -18.81 -16.56 3.23
N THR A 81 -18.36 -16.17 4.42
CA THR A 81 -19.07 -15.23 5.29
C THR A 81 -18.16 -14.08 5.70
N VAL A 82 -18.78 -12.92 5.93
CA VAL A 82 -18.08 -11.69 6.32
C VAL A 82 -17.37 -11.86 7.67
N GLU A 83 -17.98 -12.58 8.61
CA GLU A 83 -17.41 -12.78 9.95
C GLU A 83 -16.12 -13.60 9.88
N LYS A 84 -16.10 -14.65 9.05
CA LYS A 84 -14.89 -15.46 8.82
C LYS A 84 -13.82 -14.64 8.08
N GLN A 85 -14.22 -13.75 7.19
CA GLN A 85 -13.30 -12.84 6.52
C GLN A 85 -12.67 -11.86 7.51
N ASP A 86 -13.48 -11.20 8.34
CA ASP A 86 -13.01 -10.22 9.32
C ASP A 86 -12.03 -10.87 10.33
N GLU A 87 -12.33 -12.07 10.83
CA GLU A 87 -11.44 -12.81 11.74
C GLU A 87 -10.11 -13.17 11.05
N ARG A 88 -10.18 -13.69 9.82
CA ARG A 88 -9.00 -14.06 9.03
C ARG A 88 -8.13 -12.87 8.68
N ASP A 89 -8.73 -11.81 8.13
CA ASP A 89 -8.01 -10.61 7.67
C ASP A 89 -7.39 -9.87 8.87
N ALA A 90 -8.07 -9.84 10.02
CA ALA A 90 -7.49 -9.32 11.26
C ALA A 90 -6.26 -10.13 11.69
N LYS A 91 -6.34 -11.46 11.72
CA LYS A 91 -5.20 -12.32 12.05
C LYS A 91 -4.04 -12.11 11.07
N ALA A 92 -4.32 -12.09 9.77
CA ALA A 92 -3.32 -11.89 8.73
C ALA A 92 -2.64 -10.52 8.84
N LEU A 93 -3.37 -9.48 9.23
CA LEU A 93 -2.81 -8.16 9.50
C LEU A 93 -1.84 -8.21 10.68
N TYR A 94 -2.22 -8.83 11.80
CA TYR A 94 -1.34 -8.98 12.96
C TYR A 94 -0.09 -9.78 12.62
N ASP A 95 -0.23 -10.93 11.97
CA ASP A 95 0.90 -11.76 11.55
C ASP A 95 1.85 -10.97 10.64
N THR A 96 1.31 -10.21 9.68
CA THR A 96 2.12 -9.38 8.77
C THR A 96 2.86 -8.27 9.53
N LEU A 97 2.18 -7.55 10.42
CA LEU A 97 2.79 -6.45 11.16
C LEU A 97 3.84 -6.93 12.16
N LEU A 98 3.48 -7.90 13.00
CA LEU A 98 4.29 -8.35 14.13
C LEU A 98 5.48 -9.20 13.70
N GLU A 99 5.30 -10.07 12.71
CA GLU A 99 6.34 -11.02 12.31
C GLU A 99 7.18 -10.53 11.13
N ARG A 100 6.66 -9.57 10.34
CA ARG A 100 7.31 -9.14 9.08
C ARG A 100 7.68 -7.67 9.06
N VAL A 101 6.70 -6.77 9.23
CA VAL A 101 6.93 -5.32 9.08
C VAL A 101 7.80 -4.78 10.22
N ILE A 102 7.37 -4.96 11.46
CA ILE A 102 8.04 -4.42 12.65
C ILE A 102 9.48 -4.97 12.78
N PRO A 103 9.73 -6.29 12.67
CA PRO A 103 11.09 -6.81 12.74
C PRO A 103 11.99 -6.30 11.61
N THR A 104 11.46 -6.15 10.39
CA THR A 104 12.24 -5.59 9.26
C THR A 104 12.64 -4.14 9.55
N TYR A 105 11.70 -3.32 10.05
CA TYR A 105 11.96 -1.92 10.36
C TYR A 105 13.07 -1.75 11.41
N TYR A 106 13.00 -2.48 12.53
CA TYR A 106 13.94 -2.30 13.63
C TYR A 106 15.28 -3.03 13.45
N ASN A 107 15.28 -4.19 12.78
CA ASN A 107 16.45 -5.08 12.77
C ASN A 107 17.17 -5.13 11.41
N HIS A 108 16.56 -4.62 10.33
CA HIS A 108 17.06 -4.80 8.96
C HIS A 108 17.04 -3.50 8.16
N HIS A 109 17.72 -2.46 8.65
CA HIS A 109 17.77 -1.14 8.02
C HIS A 109 18.18 -1.16 6.53
N GLN A 110 19.23 -1.91 6.17
CA GLN A 110 19.68 -2.00 4.79
C GLN A 110 18.61 -2.59 3.87
N LYS A 111 17.92 -3.64 4.32
CA LYS A 111 16.79 -4.23 3.60
C LYS A 111 15.65 -3.22 3.47
N TRP A 112 15.34 -2.45 4.51
CA TRP A 112 14.31 -1.41 4.45
C TRP A 112 14.61 -0.39 3.34
N LEU A 113 15.85 0.10 3.25
CA LEU A 113 16.28 1.03 2.19
C LEU A 113 16.17 0.42 0.79
N GLU A 114 16.49 -0.87 0.64
CA GLU A 114 16.29 -1.59 -0.63
C GLU A 114 14.82 -1.68 -0.99
N MET A 115 13.96 -2.01 -0.03
CA MET A 115 12.52 -2.05 -0.24
C MET A 115 11.96 -0.68 -0.64
N MET A 116 12.45 0.42 -0.04
CA MET A 116 12.02 1.78 -0.40
C MET A 116 12.36 2.10 -1.86
N LYS A 117 13.55 1.70 -2.33
CA LYS A 117 13.96 1.87 -3.73
C LYS A 117 13.08 1.03 -4.68
N GLU A 118 12.80 -0.21 -4.30
CA GLU A 118 11.92 -1.09 -5.08
C GLU A 118 10.47 -0.57 -5.13
N SER A 119 9.98 0.03 -4.04
CA SER A 119 8.66 0.70 -3.98
C SER A 119 8.57 1.81 -5.04
N ILE A 120 9.60 2.66 -5.15
CA ILE A 120 9.66 3.72 -6.16
C ILE A 120 9.78 3.13 -7.56
N GLU A 121 10.73 2.21 -7.79
CA GLU A 121 11.03 1.69 -9.12
C GLU A 121 9.84 0.94 -9.73
N SER A 122 9.18 0.13 -8.92
CA SER A 122 8.02 -0.67 -9.38
C SER A 122 6.80 0.19 -9.71
N THR A 123 6.69 1.40 -9.16
CA THR A 123 5.46 2.20 -9.28
C THR A 123 5.60 3.45 -10.15
N LYS A 124 6.75 4.14 -10.14
CA LYS A 124 6.93 5.49 -10.72
C LYS A 124 6.48 5.63 -12.18
N ARG A 125 6.70 4.60 -13.00
CA ARG A 125 6.40 4.63 -14.44
C ARG A 125 5.02 4.06 -14.73
N PHE A 126 4.75 2.87 -14.19
CA PHE A 126 3.51 2.17 -14.46
C PHE A 126 2.33 3.00 -13.96
N PHE A 127 2.29 3.45 -12.71
CA PHE A 127 1.15 4.23 -12.20
C PHE A 127 1.21 5.73 -12.49
N SER A 128 2.02 6.17 -13.46
CA SER A 128 2.08 7.58 -13.83
C SER A 128 0.81 8.03 -14.57
N MET A 129 0.35 9.25 -14.26
CA MET A 129 -0.75 9.88 -15.00
C MET A 129 -0.39 10.11 -16.47
N ASP A 130 0.90 10.36 -16.76
CA ASP A 130 1.40 10.52 -18.14
C ASP A 130 1.13 9.26 -18.99
N ARG A 131 1.44 8.06 -18.46
CA ARG A 131 1.10 6.79 -19.12
C ARG A 131 -0.40 6.69 -19.32
N MET A 132 -1.18 6.86 -18.25
CA MET A 132 -2.64 6.69 -18.31
C MET A 132 -3.29 7.61 -19.34
N ILE A 133 -2.94 8.89 -19.38
CA ILE A 133 -3.51 9.84 -20.35
C ILE A 133 -3.12 9.47 -21.78
N LYS A 134 -1.87 9.02 -22.02
CA LYS A 134 -1.43 8.54 -23.34
C LYS A 134 -2.23 7.32 -23.80
N ASP A 135 -2.43 6.35 -22.91
CA ASP A 135 -3.20 5.14 -23.21
C ASP A 135 -4.65 5.50 -23.56
N TYR A 136 -5.28 6.40 -22.78
CA TYR A 136 -6.62 6.90 -23.09
C TYR A 136 -6.67 7.57 -24.47
N TYR A 137 -5.70 8.45 -24.77
CA TYR A 137 -5.67 9.16 -26.03
C TYR A 137 -5.53 8.19 -27.22
N GLU A 138 -4.56 7.30 -27.18
CA GLU A 138 -4.24 6.40 -28.29
C GLU A 138 -5.29 5.30 -28.50
N LEU A 139 -5.89 4.77 -27.42
CA LEU A 139 -6.82 3.65 -27.51
C LEU A 139 -8.29 4.05 -27.68
N LEU A 140 -8.68 5.24 -27.21
CA LEU A 140 -10.10 5.64 -27.16
C LEU A 140 -10.41 6.91 -27.95
N TYR A 141 -9.50 7.87 -28.02
CA TYR A 141 -9.78 9.19 -28.61
C TYR A 141 -9.17 9.40 -29.99
N LYS A 142 -8.06 8.73 -30.29
CA LYS A 142 -7.40 8.77 -31.59
C LYS A 142 -8.20 7.92 -32.57
N LYS A 143 -8.72 8.55 -33.62
CA LYS A 143 -9.34 7.88 -34.76
C LYS A 143 -8.29 7.47 -35.78
#